data_AF-A0A7K1E437-F1
#
_entry.id   AF-A0A7K1E437-F1
#
_cell.length_a   1.000
_cell.length_b   1.000
_cell.length_c   1.000
_cell.angle_alpha   90.00
_cell.angle_beta   90.00
_cell.angle_gamma   90.00
#
_symmetry.space_group_name_H-M   'P 1'
#
loop_
_entity.id
_entity.type
_entity.pdbx_description
1 polymer ?
#
loop_
_entity_poly.entity_id
_entity_poly.type
_entity_poly.pdbx_seq_one_letter_code
_entity_poly.pdbx_strand_id
1 'polypeptide(L)'
;MASPARIARSIIEIEPRFAPVIERSGLCPVGNAGRRESNFRSLATSIISQQLSTKAAATIIGRVETLTGGITPRRVNAVSTAKLRSAGLSNSKARAISELAEAEKEIKFSRLHLIKD
;
A
#
# COMPACT_ATOMS: atom_id res chain seq x y z
N MET A 1 0.62 -2.71 -20.31
CA MET A 1 -0.22 -1.59 -19.81
C MET A 1 -0.29 -0.52 -20.89
N ALA A 2 -1.36 0.27 -20.95
CA ALA A 2 -1.42 1.46 -21.81
C ALA A 2 -0.32 2.45 -21.42
N SER A 3 0.31 3.12 -22.38
CA SER A 3 1.23 4.21 -22.06
C SER A 3 0.47 5.35 -21.37
N PRO A 4 1.09 6.10 -20.43
CA PRO A 4 0.44 7.25 -19.78
C PRO A 4 -0.11 8.28 -20.76
N ALA A 5 0.60 8.50 -21.86
CA ALA A 5 0.14 9.37 -22.94
C ALA A 5 -1.15 8.87 -23.60
N ARG A 6 -1.30 7.55 -23.79
CA ARG A 6 -2.55 6.99 -24.34
C ARG A 6 -3.72 7.17 -23.38
N ILE A 7 -3.50 6.95 -22.08
CA ILE A 7 -4.53 7.15 -21.05
C ILE A 7 -4.93 8.63 -20.99
N ALA A 8 -3.96 9.54 -20.99
CA ALA A 8 -4.21 10.98 -20.98
C ALA A 8 -5.08 11.43 -22.17
N ARG A 9 -4.81 10.92 -23.38
CA ARG A 9 -5.64 11.19 -24.56
C ARG A 9 -7.08 10.70 -24.39
N SER A 10 -7.26 9.46 -23.93
CA SER A 10 -8.61 8.91 -23.69
C SER A 10 -9.39 9.70 -22.63
N ILE A 11 -8.73 10.23 -21.60
CA ILE A 11 -9.37 11.11 -20.62
C ILE A 11 -9.83 12.41 -21.27
N ILE A 12 -9.01 13.04 -22.11
CA ILE A 12 -9.35 14.29 -22.81
C ILE A 12 -10.46 14.08 -23.84
N GLU A 13 -10.46 12.94 -24.54
CA GLU A 13 -11.52 12.57 -25.48
C GLU A 13 -12.89 12.42 -24.78
N ILE A 14 -12.90 11.90 -23.54
CA ILE A 14 -14.11 11.75 -22.74
C ILE A 14 -14.54 13.09 -22.09
N GLU A 15 -13.59 13.85 -21.54
CA GLU A 15 -13.84 15.12 -20.86
C GLU A 15 -12.72 16.15 -21.16
N PRO A 16 -12.96 17.05 -22.14
CA PRO A 16 -11.96 18.02 -22.60
C PRO A 16 -11.46 18.98 -21.50
N ARG A 17 -12.23 19.23 -20.44
CA ARG A 17 -11.82 20.13 -19.33
C ARG A 17 -10.60 19.61 -18.56
N PHE A 18 -10.21 18.36 -18.72
CA PHE A 18 -8.99 17.81 -18.13
C PHE A 18 -7.71 18.14 -18.91
N ALA A 19 -7.79 18.61 -20.17
CA ALA A 19 -6.61 19.01 -20.95
C ALA A 19 -5.66 19.98 -20.21
N PRO A 20 -6.13 21.12 -19.66
CA PRO A 20 -5.26 22.04 -18.94
C PRO A 20 -4.75 21.48 -17.60
N VAL A 21 -5.42 20.48 -17.02
CA VAL A 21 -4.95 19.82 -15.79
C VAL A 21 -3.76 18.93 -16.11
N ILE A 22 -3.88 18.10 -17.15
CA ILE A 22 -2.83 17.18 -17.60
C ILE A 22 -1.59 17.95 -18.07
N GLU A 23 -1.77 19.05 -18.79
CA GLU A 23 -0.67 19.91 -19.23
C GLU A 23 0.12 20.47 -18.04
N ARG A 24 -0.56 20.92 -16.98
CA ARG A 24 0.09 21.45 -15.77
C ARG A 24 0.70 20.38 -14.87
N SER A 25 0.05 19.22 -14.73
CA SER A 25 0.53 18.15 -13.84
C SER A 25 1.57 17.23 -14.48
N GLY A 26 1.65 17.22 -15.81
CA GLY A 26 2.37 16.20 -16.56
C GLY A 26 1.65 14.85 -16.56
N LEU A 27 2.30 13.85 -17.15
CA LEU A 27 1.75 12.49 -17.26
C LEU A 27 1.80 11.74 -15.92
N CYS A 28 0.71 11.05 -15.59
CA CYS A 28 0.59 10.27 -14.37
C CYS A 28 1.65 9.13 -14.35
N PRO A 29 2.52 9.07 -13.31
CA PRO A 29 3.55 8.04 -13.22
C PRO A 29 3.03 6.71 -12.66
N VAL A 30 1.78 6.65 -12.18
CA VAL A 30 1.18 5.45 -11.60
C VAL A 30 1.26 4.28 -12.57
N GLY A 31 1.75 3.13 -12.09
CA GLY A 31 1.91 1.92 -12.89
C GLY A 31 3.23 1.81 -13.67
N ASN A 32 4.05 2.87 -13.73
CA ASN A 32 5.35 2.85 -14.43
C ASN A 32 6.56 2.72 -13.48
N ALA A 33 6.34 2.71 -12.17
CA ALA A 33 7.42 2.56 -11.19
C ALA A 33 7.97 1.12 -11.20
N GLY A 34 9.26 0.96 -11.49
CA GLY A 34 9.95 -0.33 -11.64
C GLY A 34 10.14 -1.15 -10.36
N ARG A 35 9.73 -0.66 -9.19
CA ARG A 35 9.77 -1.41 -7.93
C ARG A 35 8.34 -1.66 -7.43
N ARG A 36 7.87 -2.89 -7.61
CA ARG A 36 6.71 -3.40 -6.87
C ARG A 36 7.19 -3.86 -5.50
N GLU A 37 6.73 -3.18 -4.45
CA GLU A 37 6.68 -3.81 -3.13
C GLU A 37 5.81 -5.07 -3.18
N SER A 38 6.06 -6.04 -2.30
CA SER A 38 5.18 -7.22 -2.19
C SER A 38 3.75 -6.78 -1.85
N ASN A 39 2.74 -7.48 -2.39
CA ASN A 39 1.34 -7.16 -2.13
C ASN A 39 1.00 -7.09 -0.64
N PHE A 40 1.56 -8.00 0.17
CA PHE A 40 1.40 -7.96 1.63
C PHE A 40 1.92 -6.64 2.23
N ARG A 41 3.16 -6.26 1.90
CA ARG A 41 3.75 -5.00 2.38
C ARG A 41 2.89 -3.82 1.96
N SER A 42 2.46 -3.75 0.71
CA SER A 42 1.61 -2.67 0.20
C SER A 42 0.28 -2.56 0.97
N LEU A 43 -0.36 -3.69 1.27
CA LEU A 43 -1.60 -3.72 2.05
C LEU A 43 -1.34 -3.31 3.52
N ALA A 44 -0.29 -3.84 4.14
CA ALA A 44 0.06 -3.51 5.51
C ALA A 44 0.41 -2.02 5.67
N THR A 45 1.25 -1.46 4.79
CA THR A 45 1.62 -0.03 4.83
C THR A 45 0.44 0.87 4.50
N SER A 46 -0.47 0.43 3.63
CA SER A 46 -1.75 1.12 3.38
C SER A 46 -2.60 1.19 4.65
N ILE A 47 -2.83 0.06 5.34
CA ILE A 47 -3.55 0.02 6.63
C ILE A 47 -2.90 0.94 7.66
N ILE A 48 -1.58 0.91 7.79
CA ILE A 48 -0.84 1.76 8.73
C ILE A 48 -1.07 3.24 8.43
N SER A 49 -1.09 3.62 7.15
CA SER A 49 -1.18 5.01 6.68
C SER A 49 -2.57 5.63 6.79
N GLN A 50 -3.62 4.84 7.01
CA GLN A 50 -5.00 5.33 7.07
C GLN A 50 -5.17 6.45 8.12
N GLN A 51 -5.82 7.55 7.75
CA GLN A 51 -6.07 8.72 8.62
C GLN A 51 -4.81 9.35 9.23
N LEU A 52 -3.66 9.26 8.53
CA LEU A 52 -2.41 9.89 8.95
C LEU A 52 -1.86 10.80 7.85
N SER A 53 -1.06 11.79 8.25
CA SER A 53 -0.19 12.49 7.30
C SER A 53 0.88 11.54 6.76
N THR A 54 1.43 11.85 5.59
CA THR A 54 2.50 11.07 4.96
C THR A 54 3.72 10.93 5.87
N LYS A 55 4.11 12.01 6.57
CA LYS A 55 5.24 12.01 7.52
C LYS A 55 4.98 11.14 8.76
N ALA A 56 3.78 11.20 9.32
CA ALA A 56 3.41 10.37 10.47
C ALA A 56 3.35 8.89 10.09
N ALA A 57 2.74 8.57 8.94
CA ALA A 57 2.71 7.21 8.40
C ALA A 57 4.12 6.65 8.18
N ALA A 58 5.01 7.40 7.51
CA ALA A 58 6.39 6.98 7.28
C ALA A 58 7.15 6.70 8.59
N THR A 59 6.94 7.53 9.61
CA THR A 59 7.56 7.33 10.94
C THR A 59 7.11 6.01 11.58
N ILE A 60 5.81 5.72 11.55
CA ILE A 60 5.25 4.50 12.14
C ILE A 60 5.66 3.26 11.33
N ILE A 61 5.63 3.35 10.00
CA ILE A 61 6.10 2.27 9.11
C ILE A 61 7.56 1.93 9.43
N GLY A 62 8.44 2.92 9.56
CA GLY A 62 9.86 2.70 9.90
C GLY A 62 10.04 2.03 11.27
N ARG A 63 9.24 2.41 12.28
CA ARG A 63 9.26 1.75 13.60
C ARG A 63 8.78 0.30 13.55
N VAL A 64 7.69 0.03 12.83
CA VAL A 64 7.17 -1.33 12.63
C VAL A 64 8.17 -2.19 11.87
N GLU A 65 8.78 -1.65 10.82
CA GLU A 65 9.81 -2.32 10.03
C GLU A 65 11.04 -2.66 10.86
N THR A 66 11.51 -1.72 11.70
CA THR A 66 12.61 -1.96 12.64
C THR A 66 12.24 -3.04 13.66
N LEU A 67 11.05 -2.96 14.25
CA LEU A 67 10.56 -3.90 15.26
C LEU A 67 10.42 -5.35 14.73
N THR A 68 9.95 -5.49 13.49
CA THR A 68 9.71 -6.79 12.84
C THR A 68 10.93 -7.31 12.08
N GLY A 69 11.93 -6.47 11.84
CA GLY A 69 13.03 -6.74 10.91
C GLY A 69 12.58 -6.76 9.45
N GLY A 70 11.40 -6.24 9.13
CA GLY A 70 10.81 -6.19 7.79
C GLY A 70 9.34 -6.60 7.77
N ILE A 71 8.53 -5.89 6.99
CA ILE A 71 7.07 -6.09 6.91
C ILE A 71 6.76 -7.28 5.99
N THR A 72 6.81 -8.49 6.55
CA THR A 72 6.39 -9.74 5.90
C THR A 72 5.39 -10.50 6.78
N PRO A 73 4.54 -11.38 6.23
CA PRO A 73 3.54 -12.11 7.02
C PRO A 73 4.18 -12.86 8.20
N ARG A 74 5.24 -13.61 7.95
CA ARG A 74 5.99 -14.36 8.98
C ARG A 74 6.54 -13.45 10.09
N ARG A 75 7.15 -12.31 9.71
CA ARG A 75 7.80 -11.40 10.67
C ARG A 75 6.78 -10.62 11.50
N VAL A 76 5.67 -10.22 10.90
CA VAL A 76 4.56 -9.58 11.62
C VAL A 76 3.92 -10.56 12.61
N ASN A 77 3.65 -11.81 12.21
CA ASN A 77 3.10 -12.83 13.11
C ASN A 77 4.02 -13.24 14.27
N ALA A 78 5.34 -13.01 14.14
CA ALA A 78 6.29 -13.29 15.22
C ALA A 78 6.27 -12.23 16.34
N VAL A 79 5.55 -11.12 16.15
CA VAL A 79 5.50 -9.99 17.09
C VAL A 79 4.09 -9.87 17.67
N SER A 80 3.98 -9.72 18.99
CA SER A 80 2.67 -9.53 19.63
C SER A 80 2.02 -8.21 19.24
N THR A 81 0.69 -8.18 19.21
CA THR A 81 -0.10 -6.96 18.97
C THR A 81 0.25 -5.83 19.93
N ALA A 82 0.60 -6.15 21.19
CA ALA A 82 1.08 -5.17 22.17
C ALA A 82 2.41 -4.50 21.75
N LYS A 83 3.36 -5.26 21.21
CA LYS A 83 4.60 -4.70 20.66
C LYS A 83 4.34 -3.87 19.41
N LEU A 84 3.45 -4.32 18.53
CA LEU A 84 3.03 -3.55 17.35
C LEU A 84 2.40 -2.19 17.75
N ARG A 85 1.63 -2.15 18.85
CA ARG A 85 1.14 -0.89 19.43
C ARG A 85 2.25 0.01 19.95
N SER A 86 3.27 -0.54 20.60
CA SER A 86 4.43 0.26 21.05
C SER A 86 5.20 0.93 19.91
N ALA A 87 5.08 0.42 18.67
CA ALA A 87 5.63 1.07 17.48
C ALA A 87 4.82 2.28 16.99
N GLY A 88 3.66 2.56 17.60
CA GLY A 88 2.80 3.71 17.29
C GLY A 88 1.49 3.36 16.57
N LEU A 89 1.14 2.07 16.47
CA LEU A 89 -0.12 1.64 15.89
C LEU A 89 -1.30 1.79 16.87
N SER A 90 -2.46 2.17 16.34
CA SER A 90 -3.73 2.05 17.07
C SER A 90 -4.05 0.58 17.35
N ASN A 91 -5.01 0.32 18.26
CA ASN A 91 -5.52 -1.03 18.50
C ASN A 91 -6.04 -1.67 17.21
N SER A 92 -6.85 -0.92 16.45
CA SER A 92 -7.45 -1.38 15.20
C SER A 92 -6.40 -1.73 14.15
N LYS A 93 -5.37 -0.89 13.97
CA LYS A 93 -4.31 -1.14 12.98
C LYS A 93 -3.43 -2.30 13.37
N ALA A 94 -3.03 -2.41 14.65
CA ALA A 94 -2.23 -3.54 15.14
C ALA A 94 -2.97 -4.87 14.94
N ARG A 95 -4.27 -4.91 15.27
CA ARG A 95 -5.13 -6.07 15.02
C ARG A 95 -5.22 -6.39 13.52
N ALA A 96 -5.54 -5.39 12.70
CA ALA A 96 -5.72 -5.58 11.26
C ALA A 96 -4.47 -6.11 10.56
N ILE A 97 -3.26 -5.63 10.90
CA ILE A 97 -2.03 -6.13 10.27
C ILE A 97 -1.66 -7.54 10.75
N SER A 98 -2.02 -7.91 11.99
CA SER A 98 -1.86 -9.28 12.49
C SER A 98 -2.84 -10.24 11.83
N GLU A 99 -4.11 -9.85 11.69
CA GLU A 99 -5.12 -10.63 10.96
C GLU A 99 -4.76 -10.75 9.47
N LEU A 100 -4.22 -9.68 8.86
CA LEU A 100 -3.69 -9.73 7.49
C LEU A 100 -2.54 -10.75 7.38
N ALA A 101 -1.61 -10.76 8.33
CA ALA A 101 -0.48 -11.69 8.33
C ALA A 101 -0.94 -13.15 8.53
N GLU A 102 -1.97 -13.38 9.33
CA GLU A 102 -2.60 -14.68 9.49
C GLU A 102 -3.34 -15.14 8.22
N ALA A 103 -4.05 -14.22 7.55
CA ALA A 103 -4.79 -14.50 6.32
C ALA A 103 -3.91 -14.98 5.16
N GLU A 104 -2.60 -14.68 5.15
CA GLU A 104 -1.67 -15.19 4.11
C GLU A 104 -1.65 -16.73 4.06
N LYS A 105 -2.00 -17.41 5.16
CA LYS A 105 -2.08 -18.88 5.21
C LYS A 105 -3.14 -19.43 4.26
N GLU A 106 -4.26 -18.73 4.15
CA GLU A 106 -5.40 -19.11 3.29
C GLU A 106 -5.36 -18.37 1.94
N ILE A 107 -4.91 -17.12 1.94
CA ILE A 107 -4.89 -16.22 0.79
C ILE A 107 -3.44 -15.90 0.43
N LYS A 108 -2.95 -16.44 -0.68
CA LYS A 108 -1.60 -16.09 -1.16
C LYS A 108 -1.60 -14.67 -1.75
N PHE A 109 -1.22 -13.65 -0.97
CA PHE A 109 -1.24 -12.26 -1.44
C PHE A 109 -0.36 -12.04 -2.67
N SER A 110 0.71 -12.83 -2.86
CA SER A 110 1.51 -12.83 -4.10
C SER A 110 0.68 -13.08 -5.38
N ARG A 111 -0.46 -13.75 -5.26
CA ARG A 111 -1.38 -14.10 -6.34
C ARG A 111 -2.73 -13.40 -6.25
N LEU A 112 -2.81 -12.28 -5.50
CA LEU A 112 -4.06 -11.53 -5.32
C LEU A 112 -4.76 -11.20 -6.66
N HIS A 113 -3.99 -10.88 -7.70
CA HIS A 113 -4.49 -10.60 -9.05
C HIS A 113 -5.13 -11.79 -9.79
N LEU A 114 -5.12 -13.00 -9.20
CA LEU A 114 -5.73 -14.21 -9.75
C LEU A 114 -6.94 -14.68 -8.92
N ILE A 115 -7.25 -14.00 -7.82
CA ILE A 115 -8.44 -14.29 -7.02
C ILE A 115 -9.66 -13.89 -7.84
N LYS A 116 -10.65 -14.77 -7.89
CA LYS A 116 -11.96 -14.50 -8.49
C LYS A 116 -12.87 -13.92 -7.41
N ASP A 117 -13.74 -12.99 -7.83
CA ASP A 117 -14.81 -12.45 -6.99
C ASP A 117 -15.81 -13.53 -6.55
#